data_AF-A0A424YFC1-F1
#
_entry.id   AF-A0A424YFC1-F1
#
_cell.length_a   1.000
_cell.length_b   1.000
_cell.length_c   1.000
_cell.angle_alpha   90.00
_cell.angle_beta   90.00
_cell.angle_gamma   90.00
#
_symmetry.space_group_name_H-M   'P 1'
#
loop_
_entity.id
_entity.type
_entity.pdbx_description
1 polymer ?
#
loop_
_entity_poly.entity_id
_entity_poly.type
_entity_poly.pdbx_seq_one_letter_code
_entity_poly.pdbx_strand_id
1 'polypeptide(L)'
;MEFKETFGEMEDFKSVVEFQSDISHRFREDFNSLISLYESLSDIYLSTVKKLQDRIDSQERDTKNEITFLLMARIFNHSLSAFTLLERGMLIDGAAVIRHVLETQWLLEYFYENPDKIDSWMEGKQIKPSEVRRNLKLDEERSFLYGEYCKMTHNNIEAARYYSGSQGDSDCIIFGGYYNPLYIEQLLNELIIYITTTLFIVNYAYQEELQDLKAVNRKLNSMLKVIIRRLAEISHMEEA
;
A
#
# COMPACT_ATOMS: atom_id res chain seq x y z
N MET A 1 26.50 22.34 -8.18
CA MET A 1 26.46 21.17 -7.29
C MET A 1 27.25 20.09 -7.99
N GLU A 2 28.49 19.86 -7.59
CA GLU A 2 29.27 18.72 -8.07
C GLU A 2 28.86 17.53 -7.21
N PHE A 3 28.07 16.61 -7.78
CA PHE A 3 27.81 15.33 -7.14
C PHE A 3 29.10 14.52 -7.25
N LYS A 4 29.74 14.22 -6.12
CA LYS A 4 30.72 13.14 -6.12
C LYS A 4 29.94 11.85 -6.23
N GLU A 5 30.24 11.06 -7.26
CA GLU A 5 29.75 9.70 -7.38
C GLU A 5 30.22 8.91 -6.15
N THR A 6 29.41 8.84 -5.11
CA THR A 6 29.60 7.83 -4.07
C THR A 6 29.08 6.50 -4.61
N PHE A 7 29.84 5.96 -5.55
CA PHE A 7 30.16 4.54 -5.59
C PHE A 7 31.05 4.18 -4.38
N GLY A 8 30.61 4.57 -3.17
CA GLY A 8 31.49 4.56 -1.99
C GLY A 8 31.92 3.16 -1.57
N GLU A 9 31.10 2.15 -1.83
CA GLU A 9 31.42 0.75 -1.50
C GLU A 9 30.84 -0.28 -2.51
N MET A 10 30.04 0.16 -3.50
CA MET A 10 29.35 -0.75 -4.43
C MET A 10 30.03 -0.82 -5.80
N GLU A 11 31.22 -1.41 -5.87
CA GLU A 11 32.03 -1.45 -7.11
C GLU A 11 31.42 -2.33 -8.21
N ASP A 12 30.47 -3.21 -7.89
CA ASP A 12 29.86 -4.15 -8.83
C ASP A 12 28.38 -4.47 -8.49
N PHE A 13 27.69 -5.17 -9.40
CA PHE A 13 26.29 -5.58 -9.16
C PHE A 13 26.13 -6.51 -7.94
N LYS A 14 27.15 -7.29 -7.58
CA LYS A 14 27.11 -8.23 -6.46
C LYS A 14 27.02 -7.48 -5.13
N SER A 15 27.81 -6.42 -4.98
CA SER A 15 27.78 -5.53 -3.81
C SER A 15 26.42 -4.85 -3.63
N VAL A 16 25.72 -4.49 -4.73
CA VAL A 16 24.33 -3.99 -4.67
C VAL A 16 23.37 -5.04 -4.11
N VAL A 17 23.49 -6.30 -4.55
CA VAL A 17 22.64 -7.41 -4.07
C VAL A 17 22.93 -7.75 -2.61
N GLU A 18 24.19 -7.71 -2.19
CA GLU A 18 24.60 -7.91 -0.80
C GLU A 18 24.03 -6.80 0.09
N PHE A 19 24.15 -5.53 -0.33
CA PHE A 19 23.56 -4.41 0.38
C PHE A 19 22.03 -4.51 0.51
N GLN A 20 21.32 -4.93 -0.55
CA GLN A 20 19.88 -5.16 -0.46
C GLN A 20 19.52 -6.28 0.54
N SER A 21 20.38 -7.28 0.69
CA SER A 21 20.17 -8.37 1.64
C SER A 21 20.31 -7.87 3.08
N ASP A 22 21.28 -7.00 3.34
CA ASP A 22 21.45 -6.32 4.63
C ASP A 22 20.26 -5.41 4.95
N ILE A 23 19.75 -4.66 3.95
CA ILE A 23 18.52 -3.88 4.09
C ILE A 23 17.34 -4.77 4.48
N SER A 24 17.14 -5.90 3.79
CA SER A 24 16.04 -6.82 4.10
C SER A 24 16.16 -7.43 5.50
N HIS A 25 17.37 -7.73 5.95
CA HIS A 25 17.61 -8.20 7.32
C HIS A 25 17.15 -7.15 8.34
N ARG A 26 17.66 -5.91 8.21
CA ARG A 26 17.32 -4.79 9.10
C ARG A 26 15.82 -4.46 9.07
N PHE A 27 15.22 -4.47 7.88
CA PHE A 27 13.78 -4.29 7.71
C PHE A 27 12.98 -5.31 8.55
N ARG A 28 13.38 -6.58 8.51
CA ARG A 28 12.71 -7.64 9.28
C ARG A 28 12.93 -7.50 10.79
N GLU A 29 14.13 -7.11 11.22
CA GLU A 29 14.42 -6.88 12.64
C GLU A 29 13.65 -5.68 13.19
N ASP A 30 13.77 -4.52 12.54
CA ASP A 30 13.22 -3.25 13.03
C ASP A 30 11.68 -3.24 12.95
N PHE A 31 11.10 -3.87 11.92
CA PHE A 31 9.65 -3.82 11.65
C PHE A 31 8.91 -5.14 11.88
N ASN A 32 9.51 -6.12 12.58
CA ASN A 32 8.92 -7.44 12.83
C ASN A 32 7.43 -7.39 13.23
N SER A 33 7.10 -6.46 14.13
CA SER A 33 5.72 -6.27 14.61
C SER A 33 4.73 -5.79 13.54
N LEU A 34 5.13 -4.85 12.68
CA LEU A 34 4.31 -4.36 11.56
C LEU A 34 4.22 -5.40 10.45
N ILE A 35 5.31 -6.13 10.19
CA ILE A 35 5.34 -7.25 9.24
C ILE A 35 4.35 -8.34 9.67
N SER A 36 4.41 -8.77 10.94
CA SER A 36 3.48 -9.77 11.47
C SER A 36 2.02 -9.31 11.38
N LEU A 37 1.76 -8.01 11.57
CA LEU A 37 0.44 -7.42 11.40
C LEU A 37 -0.01 -7.47 9.93
N TYR A 38 0.86 -7.06 9.00
CA TYR A 38 0.62 -7.11 7.56
C TYR A 38 0.35 -8.53 7.06
N GLU A 39 1.15 -9.50 7.48
CA GLU A 39 0.96 -10.94 7.17
C GLU A 39 -0.39 -11.43 7.69
N SER A 40 -0.72 -11.10 8.94
CA SER A 40 -2.00 -11.46 9.54
C SER A 40 -3.21 -10.86 8.81
N LEU A 41 -3.09 -9.63 8.30
CA LEU A 41 -4.13 -9.00 7.48
C LEU A 41 -4.21 -9.64 6.10
N SER A 42 -3.07 -9.97 5.50
CA SER A 42 -2.96 -10.63 4.21
C SER A 42 -3.66 -11.99 4.22
N ASP A 43 -3.52 -12.78 5.29
CA ASP A 43 -4.24 -14.05 5.46
C ASP A 43 -5.77 -13.85 5.48
N ILE A 44 -6.23 -12.83 6.20
CA ILE A 44 -7.65 -12.46 6.27
C ILE A 44 -8.15 -12.05 4.88
N TYR A 45 -7.33 -11.26 4.17
CA TYR A 45 -7.59 -10.80 2.82
C TYR A 45 -7.78 -11.97 1.86
N LEU A 46 -6.83 -12.90 1.83
CA LEU A 46 -6.88 -14.09 0.99
C LEU A 46 -8.09 -14.97 1.33
N SER A 47 -8.40 -15.15 2.62
CA SER A 47 -9.62 -15.87 3.03
C SER A 47 -10.89 -15.19 2.53
N THR A 48 -10.95 -13.86 2.54
CA THR A 48 -12.09 -13.07 2.04
C THR A 48 -12.22 -13.21 0.52
N VAL A 49 -11.11 -13.08 -0.21
CA VAL A 49 -11.06 -13.29 -1.67
C VAL A 49 -11.50 -14.70 -2.04
N LYS A 50 -11.07 -15.73 -1.28
CA LYS A 50 -11.46 -17.11 -1.53
C LYS A 50 -12.97 -17.33 -1.35
N LYS A 51 -13.56 -16.75 -0.30
CA LYS A 51 -15.02 -16.79 -0.10
C LYS A 51 -15.78 -16.09 -1.22
N LEU A 52 -15.28 -14.96 -1.72
CA LEU A 52 -15.89 -14.29 -2.88
C LEU A 52 -15.79 -15.14 -4.14
N GLN A 53 -14.66 -15.81 -4.37
CA GLN A 53 -14.49 -16.74 -5.47
C GLN A 53 -15.49 -17.89 -5.41
N ASP A 54 -15.60 -18.58 -4.27
CA ASP A 54 -16.51 -19.71 -4.08
C ASP A 54 -17.99 -19.30 -4.31
N ARG A 55 -18.33 -18.03 -4.06
CA ARG A 55 -19.64 -17.46 -4.38
C ARG A 55 -19.85 -17.21 -5.87
N ILE A 56 -18.86 -16.62 -6.55
CA ILE A 56 -18.89 -16.43 -8.01
C ILE A 56 -19.07 -17.79 -8.71
N ASP A 57 -18.44 -18.84 -8.19
CA ASP A 57 -18.52 -20.18 -8.74
C ASP A 57 -19.87 -20.88 -8.45
N SER A 58 -20.61 -20.47 -7.42
CA SER A 58 -21.85 -21.14 -6.95
C SER A 58 -23.15 -20.41 -7.26
N GLN A 59 -23.13 -19.12 -7.58
CA GLN A 59 -24.30 -18.31 -7.92
C GLN A 59 -24.35 -18.00 -9.43
N GLU A 60 -25.53 -17.64 -9.97
CA GLU A 60 -25.59 -16.96 -11.27
C GLU A 60 -24.65 -15.75 -11.20
N ARG A 61 -23.70 -15.65 -12.14
CA ARG A 61 -22.62 -14.66 -12.14
C ARG A 61 -23.15 -13.24 -11.93
N ASP A 62 -22.97 -12.73 -10.71
CA ASP A 62 -23.19 -11.32 -10.39
C ASP A 62 -21.94 -10.53 -10.78
N THR A 63 -22.06 -9.68 -11.80
CA THR A 63 -20.98 -8.83 -12.31
C THR A 63 -20.34 -8.00 -11.19
N LYS A 64 -21.10 -7.58 -10.17
CA LYS A 64 -20.56 -6.85 -9.02
C LYS A 64 -19.55 -7.68 -8.24
N ASN A 65 -19.84 -8.96 -8.01
CA ASN A 65 -18.94 -9.88 -7.31
C ASN A 65 -17.67 -10.14 -8.11
N GLU A 66 -17.79 -10.32 -9.43
CA GLU A 66 -16.65 -10.49 -10.32
C GLU A 66 -15.72 -9.26 -10.29
N ILE A 67 -16.28 -8.05 -10.37
CA ILE A 67 -15.49 -6.81 -10.29
C ILE A 67 -14.80 -6.66 -8.93
N THR A 68 -15.53 -6.86 -7.83
CA THR A 68 -14.95 -6.80 -6.50
C THR A 68 -13.79 -7.78 -6.38
N PHE A 69 -13.97 -9.03 -6.84
CA PHE A 69 -12.92 -10.05 -6.83
C PHE A 69 -11.69 -9.61 -7.62
N LEU A 70 -11.86 -9.08 -8.84
CA LEU A 70 -10.76 -8.61 -9.68
C LEU A 70 -10.00 -7.44 -9.05
N LEU A 71 -10.72 -6.45 -8.52
CA LEU A 71 -10.10 -5.29 -7.86
C LEU A 71 -9.40 -5.70 -6.56
N MET A 72 -9.97 -6.63 -5.79
CA MET A 72 -9.31 -7.14 -4.60
C MET A 72 -8.04 -7.91 -4.93
N ALA A 73 -8.06 -8.76 -5.95
CA ALA A 73 -6.86 -9.46 -6.41
C ALA A 73 -5.77 -8.47 -6.84
N ARG A 74 -6.14 -7.39 -7.53
CA ARG A 74 -5.21 -6.33 -7.93
C ARG A 74 -4.63 -5.57 -6.74
N ILE A 75 -5.47 -5.19 -5.78
CA ILE A 75 -5.04 -4.55 -4.52
C ILE A 75 -4.03 -5.44 -3.81
N PHE A 76 -4.34 -6.72 -3.62
CA PHE A 76 -3.44 -7.66 -2.94
C PHE A 76 -2.07 -7.78 -3.63
N ASN A 77 -2.07 -7.98 -4.96
CA ASN A 77 -0.83 -8.12 -5.72
C ASN A 77 0.02 -6.85 -5.68
N HIS A 78 -0.60 -5.68 -5.76
CA HIS A 78 0.11 -4.42 -5.60
C HIS A 78 0.64 -4.25 -4.17
N SER A 79 -0.15 -4.55 -3.14
CA SER A 79 0.29 -4.47 -1.74
C SER A 79 1.49 -5.39 -1.48
N LEU A 80 1.46 -6.63 -1.97
CA LEU A 80 2.58 -7.57 -1.86
C LEU A 80 3.82 -7.04 -2.59
N SER A 81 3.64 -6.50 -3.79
CA SER A 81 4.75 -5.91 -4.56
C SER A 81 5.38 -4.73 -3.83
N ALA A 82 4.55 -3.83 -3.28
CA ALA A 82 5.03 -2.71 -2.48
C ALA A 82 5.78 -3.19 -1.23
N PHE A 83 5.24 -4.16 -0.50
CA PHE A 83 5.91 -4.76 0.66
C PHE A 83 7.31 -5.29 0.30
N THR A 84 7.44 -6.06 -0.79
CA THR A 84 8.73 -6.57 -1.25
C THR A 84 9.70 -5.46 -1.67
N LEU A 85 9.20 -4.37 -2.28
CA LEU A 85 10.01 -3.22 -2.64
C LEU A 85 10.53 -2.48 -1.38
N LEU A 86 9.68 -2.29 -0.37
CA LEU A 86 10.07 -1.70 0.92
C LEU A 86 11.11 -2.56 1.65
N GLU A 87 10.93 -3.88 1.65
CA GLU A 87 11.89 -4.85 2.20
C GLU A 87 13.27 -4.75 1.53
N ARG A 88 13.33 -4.29 0.27
CA ARG A 88 14.56 -4.07 -0.50
C ARG A 88 15.06 -2.63 -0.46
N GLY A 89 14.42 -1.74 0.30
CA GLY A 89 14.77 -0.32 0.38
C GLY A 89 14.44 0.48 -0.89
N MET A 90 13.62 -0.06 -1.79
CA MET A 90 13.21 0.60 -3.04
C MET A 90 12.02 1.54 -2.75
N LEU A 91 12.27 2.61 -1.98
CA LEU A 91 11.22 3.43 -1.37
C LEU A 91 10.32 4.11 -2.41
N ILE A 92 10.91 4.67 -3.47
CA ILE A 92 10.17 5.39 -4.52
C ILE A 92 9.28 4.45 -5.30
N ASP A 93 9.80 3.30 -5.70
CA ASP A 93 9.04 2.28 -6.41
C ASP A 93 7.95 1.70 -5.49
N GLY A 94 8.26 1.46 -4.21
CA GLY A 94 7.29 1.04 -3.20
C GLY A 94 6.14 2.03 -3.07
N ALA A 95 6.45 3.33 -2.94
CA ALA A 95 5.46 4.41 -2.87
C ALA A 95 4.62 4.51 -4.16
N ALA A 96 5.23 4.29 -5.33
CA ALA A 96 4.51 4.28 -6.61
C ALA A 96 3.48 3.14 -6.66
N VAL A 97 3.86 1.95 -6.17
CA VAL A 97 2.95 0.81 -6.09
C VAL A 97 1.88 1.03 -5.01
N ILE A 98 2.20 1.62 -3.87
CA ILE A 98 1.22 2.02 -2.84
C ILE A 98 0.16 2.96 -3.43
N ARG A 99 0.59 3.95 -4.23
CA ARG A 99 -0.36 4.82 -4.94
C ARG A 99 -1.30 4.02 -5.85
N HIS A 100 -0.82 2.95 -6.50
CA HIS A 100 -1.69 2.09 -7.29
C HIS A 100 -2.63 1.22 -6.44
N VAL A 101 -2.24 0.83 -5.22
CA VAL A 101 -3.16 0.22 -4.24
C VAL A 101 -4.30 1.19 -3.93
N LEU A 102 -3.94 2.43 -3.56
CA LEU A 102 -4.88 3.50 -3.21
C LEU A 102 -5.87 3.80 -4.34
N GLU A 103 -5.37 4.00 -5.57
CA GLU A 103 -6.23 4.28 -6.73
C GLU A 103 -7.17 3.11 -7.05
N THR A 104 -6.72 1.86 -6.86
CA THR A 104 -7.56 0.68 -7.07
C THR A 104 -8.63 0.56 -5.98
N GLN A 105 -8.30 0.87 -4.72
CA GLN A 105 -9.26 0.92 -3.63
C GLN A 105 -10.32 2.00 -3.87
N TRP A 106 -9.94 3.17 -4.36
CA TRP A 106 -10.89 4.22 -4.72
C TRP A 106 -11.79 3.82 -5.88
N LEU A 107 -11.27 3.09 -6.88
CA LEU A 107 -12.11 2.55 -7.94
C LEU A 107 -13.14 1.55 -7.40
N LEU A 108 -12.73 0.73 -6.43
CA LEU A 108 -13.63 -0.19 -5.73
C LEU A 108 -14.75 0.56 -4.99
N GLU A 109 -14.41 1.58 -4.19
CA GLU A 109 -15.37 2.46 -3.51
C GLU A 109 -16.31 3.16 -4.50
N TYR A 110 -15.76 3.65 -5.60
CA TYR A 110 -16.53 4.32 -6.66
C TYR A 110 -17.59 3.41 -7.29
N PHE A 111 -17.28 2.14 -7.54
CA PHE A 111 -18.26 1.19 -8.04
C PHE A 111 -19.34 0.82 -7.04
N TYR A 112 -19.04 0.87 -5.73
CA TYR A 112 -20.08 0.70 -4.71
C TYR A 112 -21.07 1.87 -4.71
N GLU A 113 -20.59 3.10 -4.90
CA GLU A 113 -21.45 4.29 -4.97
C GLU A 113 -22.14 4.45 -6.34
N ASN A 114 -21.56 3.91 -7.41
CA ASN A 114 -22.02 4.09 -8.80
C ASN A 114 -22.08 2.75 -9.53
N PRO A 115 -22.99 1.84 -9.14
CA PRO A 115 -23.06 0.49 -9.70
C PRO A 115 -23.35 0.47 -11.21
N ASP A 116 -24.01 1.49 -11.77
CA ASP A 116 -24.24 1.64 -13.21
C ASP A 116 -22.95 1.79 -14.03
N LYS A 117 -21.84 2.17 -13.37
CA LYS A 117 -20.54 2.32 -14.02
C LYS A 117 -19.81 1.01 -14.22
N ILE A 118 -20.21 -0.04 -13.50
CA ILE A 118 -19.63 -1.38 -13.63
C ILE A 118 -19.81 -1.90 -15.06
N ASP A 119 -21.02 -1.80 -15.60
CA ASP A 119 -21.33 -2.27 -16.96
C ASP A 119 -20.49 -1.54 -18.01
N SER A 120 -20.37 -0.21 -17.87
CA SER A 120 -19.53 0.60 -18.75
C SER A 120 -18.06 0.20 -18.70
N TRP A 121 -17.54 -0.13 -17.51
CA TRP A 121 -16.16 -0.60 -17.36
C TRP A 121 -15.95 -1.99 -17.95
N MET A 122 -16.93 -2.89 -17.78
CA MET A 122 -16.93 -4.23 -18.37
C MET A 122 -16.99 -4.21 -19.90
N GLU A 123 -17.62 -3.20 -20.49
CA GLU A 123 -17.56 -2.90 -21.93
C GLU A 123 -16.19 -2.35 -22.40
N GLY A 124 -15.23 -2.21 -21.48
CA GLY A 124 -13.88 -1.71 -21.76
C GLY A 124 -13.78 -0.19 -21.76
N LYS A 125 -14.80 0.55 -21.30
CA LYS A 125 -14.66 2.00 -21.16
C LYS A 125 -13.70 2.33 -20.02
N GLN A 126 -12.72 3.16 -20.32
CA GLN A 126 -11.74 3.60 -19.34
C GLN A 126 -12.37 4.57 -18.34
N ILE A 127 -12.34 4.21 -17.05
CA ILE A 127 -12.63 5.12 -15.94
C ILE A 127 -11.33 5.80 -15.53
N LYS A 128 -11.29 7.14 -15.60
CA LYS A 128 -10.07 7.89 -15.31
C LYS A 128 -9.89 8.06 -13.79
N PRO A 129 -8.66 8.00 -13.24
CA PRO A 129 -8.44 8.28 -11.82
C PRO A 129 -8.97 9.66 -11.37
N SER A 130 -8.87 10.68 -12.23
CA SER A 130 -9.42 12.02 -11.94
C SER A 130 -10.95 12.04 -11.85
N GLU A 131 -11.63 11.18 -12.59
CA GLU A 131 -13.08 11.02 -12.50
C GLU A 131 -13.47 10.39 -11.17
N VAL A 132 -12.80 9.30 -10.78
CA VAL A 132 -13.01 8.63 -9.48
C VAL A 132 -12.85 9.63 -8.33
N ARG A 133 -11.72 10.34 -8.29
CA ARG A 133 -11.44 11.32 -7.21
C ARG A 133 -12.48 12.44 -7.12
N ARG A 134 -12.95 12.93 -8.27
CA ARG A 134 -13.97 13.99 -8.30
C ARG A 134 -15.32 13.52 -7.76
N ASN A 135 -15.69 12.27 -8.03
CA ASN A 135 -16.98 11.73 -7.59
C ASN A 135 -16.97 11.32 -6.11
N LEU A 136 -15.86 10.74 -5.62
CA LEU A 136 -15.75 10.33 -4.21
C LEU A 136 -15.62 11.49 -3.22
N LYS A 137 -15.43 12.73 -3.69
CA LYS A 137 -15.21 13.93 -2.85
C LYS A 137 -14.20 13.65 -1.73
N LEU A 138 -13.00 13.20 -2.12
CA LEU A 138 -11.93 12.88 -1.19
C LEU A 138 -11.75 14.01 -0.16
N ASP A 139 -11.65 13.63 1.12
CA ASP A 139 -11.31 14.57 2.18
C ASP A 139 -9.90 15.16 1.99
N GLU A 140 -9.59 16.18 2.81
CA GLU A 140 -8.31 16.88 2.74
C GLU A 140 -7.13 15.93 3.01
N GLU A 141 -7.30 14.96 3.92
CA GLU A 141 -6.27 13.99 4.30
C GLU A 141 -5.93 13.03 3.16
N ARG A 142 -6.93 12.39 2.55
CA ARG A 142 -6.76 11.50 1.37
C ARG A 142 -6.16 12.26 0.18
N SER A 143 -6.56 13.53 0.00
CA SER A 143 -6.01 14.39 -1.05
C SER A 143 -4.55 14.76 -0.80
N PHE A 144 -4.22 15.07 0.45
CA PHE A 144 -2.85 15.37 0.88
C PHE A 144 -1.92 14.17 0.70
N LEU A 145 -2.29 12.99 1.21
CA LEU A 145 -1.49 11.76 1.08
C LEU A 145 -1.22 11.41 -0.39
N TYR A 146 -2.25 11.50 -1.25
CA TYR A 146 -2.07 11.30 -2.69
C TYR A 146 -1.10 12.30 -3.32
N GLY A 147 -1.16 13.56 -2.88
CA GLY A 147 -0.22 14.61 -3.27
C GLY A 147 1.22 14.24 -2.91
N GLU A 148 1.46 13.77 -1.69
CA GLU A 148 2.79 13.35 -1.23
C GLU A 148 3.32 12.16 -2.04
N TYR A 149 2.49 11.15 -2.32
CA TYR A 149 2.90 10.06 -3.23
C TYR A 149 3.25 10.57 -4.63
N CYS A 150 2.50 11.52 -5.17
CA CYS A 150 2.82 12.09 -6.49
C CYS A 150 4.13 12.86 -6.47
N LYS A 151 4.40 13.63 -5.41
CA LYS A 151 5.67 14.34 -5.24
C LYS A 151 6.84 13.38 -5.14
N MET A 152 6.69 12.29 -4.39
CA MET A 152 7.72 11.26 -4.23
C MET A 152 8.01 10.47 -5.50
N THR A 153 6.99 10.22 -6.34
CA THR A 153 7.08 9.23 -7.43
C THR A 153 7.20 9.83 -8.83
N HIS A 154 6.91 11.11 -9.00
CA HIS A 154 7.09 11.78 -10.29
C HIS A 154 8.52 12.28 -10.47
N ASN A 155 8.95 12.41 -11.73
CA ASN A 155 10.22 13.02 -12.10
C ASN A 155 10.20 14.54 -11.84
N ASN A 156 10.36 14.91 -10.58
CA ASN A 156 10.40 16.29 -10.12
C ASN A 156 11.53 16.47 -9.08
N ILE A 157 11.85 17.73 -8.76
CA ILE A 157 12.95 18.03 -7.83
C ILE A 157 12.65 17.62 -6.38
N GLU A 158 11.38 17.58 -5.97
CA GLU A 158 10.98 17.15 -4.64
C GLU A 158 11.24 15.65 -4.45
N ALA A 159 11.14 14.85 -5.52
CA ALA A 159 11.49 13.43 -5.49
C ALA A 159 12.98 13.19 -5.20
N ALA A 160 13.87 14.15 -5.53
CA ALA A 160 15.31 14.02 -5.35
C ALA A 160 15.71 13.65 -3.92
N ARG A 161 14.99 14.20 -2.93
CA ARG A 161 15.24 13.91 -1.50
C ARG A 161 15.13 12.44 -1.11
N TYR A 162 14.48 11.61 -1.93
CA TYR A 162 14.29 10.17 -1.68
C TYR A 162 15.35 9.29 -2.35
N TYR A 163 16.15 9.84 -3.25
CA TYR A 163 17.26 9.16 -3.92
C TYR A 163 18.58 9.93 -3.85
N SER A 164 18.65 10.96 -3.00
CA SER A 164 19.86 11.70 -2.68
C SER A 164 20.09 11.72 -1.17
N GLY A 165 21.35 11.76 -0.74
CA GLY A 165 21.70 11.87 0.67
C GLY A 165 23.04 12.58 0.87
N SER A 166 23.58 12.47 2.08
CA SER A 166 24.93 12.94 2.42
C SER A 166 25.75 11.79 3.01
N GLN A 167 26.97 11.60 2.53
CA GLN A 167 27.95 10.69 3.12
C GLN A 167 29.18 11.50 3.56
N GLY A 168 29.32 11.72 4.86
CA GLY A 168 30.30 12.68 5.39
C GLY A 168 29.99 14.10 4.91
N ASP A 169 30.98 14.76 4.31
CA ASP A 169 30.86 16.14 3.78
C ASP A 169 30.45 16.20 2.29
N SER A 170 29.99 15.10 1.70
CA SER A 170 29.67 15.04 0.27
C SER A 170 28.23 14.59 0.03
N ASP A 171 27.54 15.29 -0.89
CA ASP A 171 26.23 14.91 -1.38
C ASP A 171 26.35 13.68 -2.30
N CYS A 172 25.41 12.76 -2.17
CA CYS A 172 25.38 11.49 -2.89
C CYS A 172 24.05 11.24 -3.60
N ILE A 173 24.09 10.40 -4.65
CA ILE A 173 22.92 9.78 -5.27
C ILE A 173 22.89 8.31 -4.86
N ILE A 174 21.71 7.81 -4.55
CA ILE A 174 21.50 6.46 -4.02
C ILE A 174 21.01 5.55 -5.15
N PHE A 175 21.72 4.43 -5.34
CA PHE A 175 21.36 3.39 -6.30
C PHE A 175 21.11 2.07 -5.55
N GLY A 176 20.15 1.27 -6.04
CA GLY A 176 19.95 -0.10 -5.56
C GLY A 176 19.21 -0.24 -4.24
N GLY A 177 18.77 0.85 -3.62
CA GLY A 177 17.94 0.86 -2.41
C GLY A 177 18.49 1.77 -1.33
N TYR A 178 17.63 2.22 -0.42
CA TYR A 178 18.00 3.07 0.70
C TYR A 178 17.27 2.60 1.96
N TYR A 179 18.02 2.43 3.05
CA TYR A 179 17.41 2.15 4.34
C TYR A 179 17.13 3.45 5.10
N ASN A 180 15.88 3.88 5.05
CA ASN A 180 15.36 4.94 5.91
C ASN A 180 14.22 4.39 6.76
N PRO A 181 14.46 4.10 8.05
CA PRO A 181 13.46 3.42 8.87
C PRO A 181 12.17 4.24 9.04
N LEU A 182 12.27 5.57 9.12
CA LEU A 182 11.11 6.44 9.24
C LEU A 182 10.20 6.36 8.01
N TYR A 183 10.77 6.48 6.80
CA TYR A 183 9.98 6.37 5.57
C TYR A 183 9.45 4.96 5.35
N ILE A 184 10.23 3.93 5.68
CA ILE A 184 9.77 2.54 5.60
C ILE A 184 8.56 2.33 6.52
N GLU A 185 8.65 2.78 7.78
CA GLU A 185 7.57 2.66 8.75
C GLU A 185 6.30 3.35 8.26
N GLN A 186 6.41 4.59 7.76
CA GLN A 186 5.29 5.33 7.20
C GLN A 186 4.63 4.56 6.05
N LEU A 187 5.40 4.13 5.05
CA LEU A 187 4.88 3.41 3.89
C LEU A 187 4.29 2.03 4.25
N LEU A 188 4.86 1.35 5.25
CA LEU A 188 4.35 0.07 5.73
C LEU A 188 3.04 0.24 6.51
N ASN A 189 2.93 1.28 7.34
CA ASN A 189 1.67 1.63 8.02
C ASN A 189 0.57 1.97 7.01
N GLU A 190 0.90 2.71 5.96
CA GLU A 190 -0.04 3.03 4.88
C GLU A 190 -0.55 1.77 4.17
N LEU A 191 0.33 0.82 3.84
CA LEU A 191 -0.08 -0.49 3.31
C LEU A 191 -1.04 -1.22 4.24
N ILE A 192 -0.75 -1.24 5.54
CA ILE A 192 -1.60 -1.86 6.57
C ILE A 192 -2.98 -1.18 6.60
N ILE A 193 -3.02 0.15 6.55
CA ILE A 193 -4.26 0.95 6.52
C ILE A 193 -5.08 0.62 5.27
N TYR A 194 -4.47 0.56 4.08
CA TYR A 194 -5.20 0.28 2.84
C TYR A 194 -5.76 -1.14 2.77
N ILE A 195 -4.98 -2.15 3.20
CA ILE A 195 -5.49 -3.53 3.29
C ILE A 195 -6.66 -3.59 4.27
N THR A 196 -6.51 -2.98 5.45
CA THR A 196 -7.54 -2.92 6.48
C THR A 196 -8.81 -2.25 5.96
N THR A 197 -8.68 -1.09 5.33
CA THR A 197 -9.81 -0.32 4.81
C THR A 197 -10.52 -1.07 3.67
N THR A 198 -9.77 -1.74 2.78
CA THR A 198 -10.36 -2.58 1.74
C THR A 198 -11.16 -3.73 2.34
N LEU A 199 -10.64 -4.39 3.39
CA LEU A 199 -11.38 -5.41 4.12
C LEU A 199 -12.67 -4.85 4.74
N PHE A 200 -12.64 -3.64 5.29
CA PHE A 200 -13.82 -2.97 5.84
C PHE A 200 -14.86 -2.66 4.76
N ILE A 201 -14.44 -2.09 3.63
CA ILE A 201 -15.33 -1.76 2.50
C ILE A 201 -16.05 -3.02 2.02
N VAL A 202 -15.31 -4.10 1.79
CA VAL A 202 -15.87 -5.37 1.32
C VAL A 202 -16.79 -5.97 2.39
N ASN A 203 -16.32 -6.07 3.63
CA ASN A 203 -17.16 -6.61 4.70
C ASN A 203 -18.43 -5.77 4.92
N TYR A 204 -18.37 -4.44 4.78
CA TYR A 204 -19.53 -3.55 4.83
C TYR A 204 -20.51 -3.82 3.67
N ALA A 205 -19.99 -3.88 2.45
CA ALA A 205 -20.79 -4.10 1.25
C ALA A 205 -21.48 -5.48 1.22
N TYR A 206 -20.96 -6.45 1.99
CA TYR A 206 -21.43 -7.84 2.02
C TYR A 206 -21.89 -8.28 3.43
N GLN A 207 -22.26 -7.36 4.34
CA GLN A 207 -22.58 -7.66 5.75
C GLN A 207 -23.67 -8.72 5.95
N GLU A 208 -24.71 -8.71 5.12
CA GLU A 208 -25.82 -9.67 5.24
C GLU A 208 -25.40 -11.09 4.81
N GLU A 209 -24.39 -11.18 3.95
CA GLU A 209 -24.05 -12.38 3.19
C GLU A 209 -22.78 -13.07 3.73
N LEU A 210 -22.03 -12.40 4.60
CA LEU A 210 -20.78 -12.87 5.18
C LEU A 210 -20.85 -12.97 6.72
N GLN A 211 -21.91 -13.56 7.27
CA GLN A 211 -22.06 -13.74 8.73
C GLN A 211 -20.90 -14.52 9.38
N ASP A 212 -20.21 -15.37 8.62
CA ASP A 212 -19.00 -16.09 9.03
C ASP A 212 -17.76 -15.18 9.19
N LEU A 213 -17.83 -13.92 8.75
CA LEU A 213 -16.80 -12.92 9.02
C LEU A 213 -16.87 -12.34 10.43
N LYS A 214 -17.77 -12.78 11.32
CA LYS A 214 -17.73 -12.39 12.74
C LYS A 214 -16.38 -12.69 13.41
N ALA A 215 -15.70 -13.77 13.01
CA ALA A 215 -14.35 -14.06 13.47
C ALA A 215 -13.32 -13.06 12.89
N VAL A 216 -13.44 -12.74 11.61
CA VAL A 216 -12.62 -11.75 10.91
C VAL A 216 -12.81 -10.36 11.51
N ASN A 217 -14.05 -9.92 11.74
CA ASN A 217 -14.38 -8.65 12.39
C ASN A 217 -13.82 -8.55 13.80
N ARG A 218 -13.89 -9.63 14.60
CA ARG A 218 -13.24 -9.64 15.92
C ARG A 218 -11.72 -9.49 15.81
N LYS A 219 -11.10 -10.19 14.85
CA LYS A 219 -9.65 -10.08 14.60
C LYS A 219 -9.28 -8.68 14.10
N LEU A 220 -9.97 -8.12 13.11
CA LEU A 220 -9.81 -6.75 12.61
C LEU A 220 -9.96 -5.71 13.72
N ASN A 221 -11.01 -5.80 14.54
CA ASN A 221 -11.22 -4.89 15.66
C ASN A 221 -10.10 -4.99 16.72
N SER A 222 -9.55 -6.18 16.95
CA SER A 222 -8.39 -6.34 17.84
C SER A 222 -7.13 -5.71 17.25
N MET A 223 -6.92 -5.83 15.93
CA MET A 223 -5.80 -5.25 15.20
C MET A 223 -5.88 -3.73 15.13
N LEU A 224 -7.08 -3.18 14.89
CA LEU A 224 -7.35 -1.74 14.93
C LEU A 224 -6.96 -1.11 16.27
N LYS A 225 -7.24 -1.78 17.39
CA LYS A 225 -6.80 -1.29 18.71
C LYS A 225 -5.28 -1.19 18.82
N VAL A 226 -4.56 -2.13 18.20
CA VAL A 226 -3.09 -2.10 18.15
C VAL A 226 -2.61 -0.94 17.27
N ILE A 227 -3.21 -0.75 16.09
CA ILE A 227 -2.89 0.35 15.17
C ILE A 227 -3.14 1.71 15.84
N ILE A 228 -4.33 1.92 16.41
CA ILE A 228 -4.70 3.16 17.09
C ILE A 228 -3.73 3.48 18.23
N ARG A 229 -3.38 2.47 19.03
CA ARG A 229 -2.41 2.65 20.12
C ARG A 229 -1.04 3.10 19.59
N ARG A 230 -0.55 2.50 18.51
CA ARG A 230 0.73 2.89 17.90
C ARG A 230 0.71 4.30 17.31
N LEU A 231 -0.37 4.65 16.60
CA LEU A 231 -0.51 6.01 16.05
C LEU A 231 -0.50 7.05 17.17
N ALA A 232 -1.15 6.78 18.31
CA ALA A 232 -1.10 7.66 19.48
C ALA A 232 0.32 7.77 20.07
N GLU A 233 1.08 6.67 20.12
CA GLU A 233 2.48 6.67 20.57
C GLU A 233 3.37 7.53 19.65
N ILE A 234 3.15 7.52 18.33
CA ILE A 234 3.88 8.34 17.36
C ILE A 234 3.54 9.83 17.51
N SER A 235 2.25 10.19 17.62
CA SER A 235 1.83 11.60 17.76
C SER A 235 2.42 12.27 19.00
N HIS A 236 2.62 11.52 20.09
CA HIS A 236 3.26 12.06 21.30
C HIS A 236 4.77 12.28 21.17
N MET A 237 5.44 11.64 20.21
CA MET A 237 6.86 11.87 19.94
C MET A 237 7.12 13.14 19.13
N GLU A 238 6.14 13.63 18.36
CA GLU A 238 6.27 14.88 17.59
C GLU A 238 6.05 16.14 18.43
N GLU A 239 5.46 16.00 19.62
CA GLU A 239 5.19 17.11 20.56
C GLU A 239 6.29 17.33 21.61
N ALA A 240 7.28 16.42 21.71
CA ALA A 240 8.35 16.40 22.72
C ALA A 240 9.70 16.88 22.18
#